data_AF-A0A8H4PX81-F1
#
_entry.id   AF-A0A8H4PX81-F1
#
_cell.length_a   1.000
_cell.length_b   1.000
_cell.length_c   1.000
_cell.angle_alpha   90.00
_cell.angle_beta   90.00
_cell.angle_gamma   90.00
#
_symmetry.space_group_name_H-M   'P 1'
#
loop_
_entity.id
_entity.type
_entity.pdbx_description
1 polymer ?
#
loop_
_entity_poly.entity_id
_entity_poly.type
_entity_poly.pdbx_seq_one_letter_code
_entity_poly.pdbx_strand_id
1 'polypeptide(L)'
;MSSGEAGDAGNQDVARADAQRETGDNGTAEAHPPSSAPQQHQAETIPEAAIMTAATAAEQSLPEAPVSKNALKRRRRQQEWEDGKEDRRKRRREKRHDRRERQRDERATLLAQGADPAAVMPRHKQQQQQQAEATLVPVALIVDCDFEAYMNDKEQVSLASQATRSYSDNRNARYKSHLWMAGWTGKIRDRFHNVLGDQHRHWKGVGFVEGDFLACADEARRRMTEQPGEMIASLQPARQADEAEGQQQNAHKDEAGSGGSSWIRDAPGNEPFPLADPEPELDPAYRDLRHRRARR
;
A
#
# COMPACT_ATOMS: atom_id res chain seq x y z
N MET A 1 58.83 -27.78 -41.90
CA MET A 1 57.95 -28.95 -41.69
C MET A 1 57.24 -28.79 -40.36
N SER A 2 55.96 -29.15 -40.29
CA SER A 2 55.04 -29.10 -39.13
C SER A 2 54.39 -27.72 -38.89
N SER A 3 53.08 -27.47 -39.09
CA SER A 3 51.84 -28.22 -38.75
C SER A 3 51.77 -28.47 -37.24
N GLY A 4 50.71 -28.23 -36.46
CA GLY A 4 49.30 -27.83 -36.58
C GLY A 4 48.80 -27.53 -35.14
N GLU A 5 47.79 -26.70 -34.93
CA GLU A 5 46.38 -27.06 -34.66
C GLU A 5 46.05 -27.63 -33.26
N ALA A 6 45.27 -26.82 -32.51
CA ALA A 6 44.07 -27.08 -31.69
C ALA A 6 44.00 -28.09 -30.50
N GLY A 7 43.34 -27.59 -29.43
CA GLY A 7 42.47 -28.32 -28.47
C GLY A 7 43.20 -29.01 -27.30
N ASP A 8 42.63 -29.28 -26.14
CA ASP A 8 41.38 -28.99 -25.42
C ASP A 8 41.57 -29.62 -24.01
N ALA A 9 40.86 -29.09 -23.01
CA ALA A 9 40.48 -29.67 -21.71
C ALA A 9 41.52 -30.36 -20.78
N GLY A 10 41.49 -29.98 -19.49
CA GLY A 10 41.80 -30.94 -18.42
C GLY A 10 42.35 -30.42 -17.09
N ASN A 11 41.50 -29.75 -16.31
CA ASN A 11 41.31 -29.91 -14.86
C ASN A 11 42.53 -29.92 -13.89
N GLN A 12 42.53 -28.99 -12.92
CA GLN A 12 42.86 -29.32 -11.52
C GLN A 12 42.31 -28.28 -10.54
N ASP A 13 41.72 -28.82 -9.47
CA ASP A 13 41.08 -28.22 -8.30
C ASP A 13 41.88 -27.09 -7.63
N VAL A 14 41.19 -26.12 -7.01
CA VAL A 14 40.96 -26.04 -5.54
C VAL A 14 40.33 -24.71 -5.10
N ALA A 15 39.62 -24.79 -3.98
CA ALA A 15 39.23 -23.73 -3.04
C ALA A 15 37.83 -23.10 -3.21
N ARG A 16 36.85 -23.81 -2.63
CA ARG A 16 35.66 -23.22 -2.00
C ARG A 16 36.08 -22.28 -0.86
N ALA A 17 35.54 -21.07 -0.83
CA ALA A 17 35.49 -20.23 0.35
C ALA A 17 34.05 -19.75 0.55
N ASP A 18 33.48 -20.17 1.68
CA ASP A 18 32.17 -19.81 2.22
C ASP A 18 32.04 -18.30 2.42
N ALA A 19 30.92 -17.73 1.95
CA ALA A 19 30.48 -16.39 2.31
C ALA A 19 29.18 -16.50 3.13
N GLN A 20 29.37 -16.53 4.44
CA GLN A 20 28.31 -16.43 5.44
C GLN A 20 27.56 -15.10 5.28
N ARG A 21 26.23 -15.19 5.18
CA ARG A 21 25.31 -14.05 5.31
C ARG A 21 25.04 -13.81 6.79
N GLU A 22 25.53 -12.71 7.32
CA GLU A 22 25.12 -12.20 8.62
C GLU A 22 23.71 -11.58 8.52
N THR A 23 22.73 -12.23 9.13
CA THR A 23 21.44 -11.64 9.49
C THR A 23 21.47 -11.32 10.97
N GLY A 24 21.43 -10.02 11.29
CA GLY A 24 21.34 -9.52 12.66
C GLY A 24 19.92 -9.69 13.23
N ASP A 25 19.91 -10.43 14.33
CA ASP A 25 18.94 -10.58 15.40
C ASP A 25 18.35 -9.26 15.95
N ASN A 26 17.05 -9.26 16.29
CA ASN A 26 16.56 -9.12 17.67
C ASN A 26 15.02 -9.01 17.73
N GLY A 27 14.38 -9.82 18.57
CA GLY A 27 13.01 -9.56 19.03
C GLY A 27 12.22 -10.77 19.50
N THR A 28 12.72 -11.46 20.51
CA THR A 28 12.10 -12.52 21.31
C THR A 28 10.62 -12.26 21.67
N ALA A 29 9.78 -13.26 21.42
CA ALA A 29 8.40 -13.35 21.90
C ALA A 29 8.37 -14.26 23.15
N GLU A 30 8.09 -13.67 24.31
CA GLU A 30 7.63 -14.41 25.50
C GLU A 30 6.12 -14.27 25.65
N ALA A 31 5.50 -15.34 26.16
CA ALA A 31 4.06 -15.54 26.25
C ALA A 31 3.56 -15.56 27.71
N HIS A 32 2.28 -15.16 27.86
CA HIS A 32 1.31 -15.39 28.95
C HIS A 32 1.37 -14.49 30.21
N PRO A 33 0.27 -14.35 31.02
CA PRO A 33 -1.07 -14.97 30.98
C PRO A 33 -2.27 -13.95 31.05
N PRO A 34 -3.55 -14.39 31.08
CA PRO A 34 -4.71 -13.52 30.91
C PRO A 34 -5.19 -12.93 32.25
N SER A 35 -5.70 -11.70 32.24
CA SER A 35 -6.32 -11.10 33.42
C SER A 35 -7.66 -10.45 33.09
N SER A 36 -8.70 -11.13 33.56
CA SER A 36 -9.79 -10.63 34.40
C SER A 36 -10.75 -9.56 33.84
N ALA A 37 -12.02 -9.97 33.77
CA ALA A 37 -13.21 -9.19 33.46
C ALA A 37 -13.36 -7.91 34.32
N PRO A 38 -14.04 -6.86 33.81
CA PRO A 38 -14.47 -5.74 34.66
C PRO A 38 -15.72 -6.14 35.45
N GLN A 39 -15.58 -6.12 36.78
CA GLN A 39 -16.69 -6.17 37.72
C GLN A 39 -17.56 -4.90 37.61
N GLN A 40 -18.86 -5.14 37.73
CA GLN A 40 -19.92 -4.14 37.80
C GLN A 40 -19.73 -3.26 39.04
N HIS A 41 -19.59 -1.95 38.84
CA HIS A 41 -19.76 -0.98 39.92
C HIS A 41 -21.18 -0.40 39.82
N GLN A 42 -21.92 -0.62 40.89
CA GLN A 42 -23.30 -0.21 41.09
C GLN A 42 -23.40 1.32 41.14
N ALA A 43 -24.43 1.84 40.51
CA ALA A 43 -24.83 3.23 40.57
C ALA A 43 -25.46 3.51 41.95
N GLU A 44 -24.79 4.29 42.79
CA GLU A 44 -25.43 4.96 43.91
C GLU A 44 -25.76 6.41 43.51
N THR A 45 -27.06 6.65 43.44
CA THR A 45 -27.70 7.94 43.20
C THR A 45 -27.50 8.87 44.39
N ILE A 46 -26.82 10.00 44.20
CA ILE A 46 -26.81 11.12 45.15
C ILE A 46 -27.88 12.13 44.68
N PRO A 47 -28.81 12.56 45.56
CA PRO A 47 -29.92 13.41 45.16
C PRO A 47 -29.48 14.85 44.87
N GLU A 48 -30.04 15.34 43.78
CA GLU A 48 -30.02 16.68 43.23
C GLU A 48 -30.83 17.64 44.12
N ALA A 49 -30.16 18.42 44.98
CA ALA A 49 -30.72 19.64 45.56
C ALA A 49 -29.63 20.42 46.33
N ALA A 50 -28.95 21.36 45.64
CA ALA A 50 -28.50 22.65 46.18
C ALA A 50 -27.51 23.31 45.21
N ILE A 51 -28.01 23.80 44.08
CA ILE A 51 -27.30 24.81 43.28
C ILE A 51 -27.74 26.18 43.79
N MET A 52 -26.75 27.08 43.90
CA MET A 52 -26.83 28.53 44.12
C MET A 52 -26.79 29.00 45.58
N THR A 53 -25.60 29.43 46.03
CA THR A 53 -25.34 30.87 46.23
C THR A 53 -23.87 31.20 46.56
N ALA A 54 -23.42 32.31 45.98
CA ALA A 54 -22.30 33.18 46.36
C ALA A 54 -20.85 32.78 46.01
N ALA A 55 -20.37 33.49 44.99
CA ALA A 55 -19.00 33.68 44.54
C ALA A 55 -17.95 33.93 45.63
N THR A 56 -16.78 33.30 45.49
CA THR A 56 -15.47 33.95 45.70
C THR A 56 -14.34 33.12 45.07
N ALA A 57 -13.44 33.83 44.39
CA ALA A 57 -12.17 33.44 43.76
C ALA A 57 -11.59 32.03 44.05
N ALA A 58 -11.43 31.23 42.99
CA ALA A 58 -10.26 30.39 42.78
C ALA A 58 -10.24 29.89 41.32
N GLU A 59 -9.32 30.47 40.55
CA GLU A 59 -8.80 29.94 39.30
C GLU A 59 -8.24 28.53 39.57
N GLN A 60 -9.05 27.51 39.34
CA GLN A 60 -8.63 26.11 39.45
C GLN A 60 -8.69 25.49 38.07
N SER A 61 -7.54 25.57 37.40
CA SER A 61 -7.10 24.59 36.43
C SER A 61 -7.50 23.20 36.91
N LEU A 62 -8.42 22.55 36.18
CA LEU A 62 -8.58 21.10 36.27
C LEU A 62 -7.18 20.49 36.15
N PRO A 63 -6.73 19.65 37.09
CA PRO A 63 -5.40 19.07 37.01
C PRO A 63 -5.37 18.22 35.75
N GLU A 64 -4.58 18.65 34.76
CA GLU A 64 -4.18 17.77 33.66
C GLU A 64 -3.71 16.47 34.29
N ALA A 65 -4.36 15.35 33.93
CA ALA A 65 -3.98 14.05 34.44
C ALA A 65 -2.46 13.89 34.31
N PRO A 66 -1.74 13.55 35.40
CA PRO A 66 -0.29 13.58 35.40
C PRO A 66 0.23 12.66 34.29
N VAL A 67 0.91 13.26 33.30
CA VAL A 67 1.44 12.57 32.13
C VAL A 67 2.28 11.39 32.62
N SER A 68 1.87 10.17 32.28
CA SER A 68 2.58 8.98 32.76
C SER A 68 4.06 9.02 32.36
N LYS A 69 4.95 8.48 33.19
CA LYS A 69 6.40 8.41 32.89
C LYS A 69 6.68 7.82 31.49
N ASN A 70 5.83 6.89 31.03
CA ASN A 70 5.92 6.29 29.70
C ASN A 70 5.51 7.25 28.57
N ALA A 71 4.50 8.07 28.78
CA ALA A 71 4.11 9.12 27.82
C ALA A 71 5.19 10.21 27.73
N LEU A 72 5.81 10.59 28.85
CA LEU A 72 6.93 11.54 28.87
C LEU A 72 8.16 10.98 28.12
N LYS A 73 8.50 9.70 28.35
CA LYS A 73 9.57 9.02 27.62
C LYS A 73 9.29 8.94 26.12
N ARG A 74 8.03 8.72 25.73
CA ARG A 74 7.61 8.71 24.32
C ARG A 74 7.76 10.09 23.68
N ARG A 75 7.32 11.16 24.36
CA ARG A 75 7.49 12.54 23.92
C ARG A 75 8.96 12.92 23.75
N ARG A 76 9.81 12.58 24.71
CA ARG A 76 11.25 12.82 24.61
C ARG A 76 11.89 12.15 23.38
N ARG A 77 11.58 10.87 23.15
CA ARG A 77 12.07 10.16 21.94
C ARG A 77 11.57 10.79 20.66
N GLN A 78 10.32 11.28 20.63
CA GLN A 78 9.76 11.97 19.49
C GLN A 78 10.49 13.30 19.24
N GLN A 79 10.77 14.07 20.29
CA GLN A 79 11.53 15.31 20.18
C GLN A 79 12.95 15.06 19.66
N GLU A 80 13.69 14.12 20.27
CA GLU A 80 15.04 13.74 19.82
C GLU A 80 15.05 13.28 18.35
N TRP A 81 13.99 12.60 17.92
CA TRP A 81 13.81 12.22 16.52
C TRP A 81 13.57 13.43 15.61
N GLU A 82 12.72 14.37 16.02
CA GLU A 82 12.44 15.60 15.29
C GLU A 82 13.66 16.51 15.18
N ASP A 83 14.42 16.67 16.25
CA ASP A 83 15.66 17.44 16.26
C ASP A 83 16.69 16.83 15.30
N GLY A 84 16.80 15.49 15.27
CA GLY A 84 17.65 14.77 14.33
C GLY A 84 17.14 14.73 12.88
N LYS A 85 16.04 15.42 12.53
CA LYS A 85 15.45 15.37 11.17
C LYS A 85 16.38 15.95 10.11
N GLU A 86 17.06 17.05 10.40
CA GLU A 86 17.96 17.73 9.45
C GLU A 86 19.21 16.91 9.15
N ASP A 87 19.87 16.40 10.19
CA ASP A 87 21.01 15.51 10.06
C ASP A 87 20.67 14.26 9.25
N ARG A 88 19.52 13.64 9.55
CA ARG A 88 19.03 12.49 8.76
C ARG A 88 18.73 12.89 7.32
N ARG A 89 18.29 14.12 7.05
CA ARG A 89 18.08 14.63 5.69
C ARG A 89 19.42 14.84 4.97
N LYS A 90 20.42 15.40 5.64
CA LYS A 90 21.78 15.61 5.09
C LYS A 90 22.45 14.28 4.75
N ARG A 91 22.52 13.35 5.70
CA ARG A 91 23.07 11.99 5.48
C ARG A 91 22.37 11.24 4.34
N ARG A 92 21.05 11.39 4.20
CA ARG A 92 20.29 10.79 3.09
C ARG A 92 20.62 11.44 1.74
N ARG A 93 20.93 12.74 1.70
CA ARG A 93 21.34 13.46 0.48
C ARG A 93 22.75 13.02 0.04
N GLU A 94 23.70 12.99 0.98
CA GLU A 94 25.08 12.54 0.74
C GLU A 94 25.11 11.10 0.21
N LYS A 95 24.49 10.14 0.94
CA LYS A 95 24.39 8.75 0.46
C LYS A 95 23.75 8.61 -0.91
N ARG A 96 22.77 9.48 -1.24
CA ARG A 96 22.12 9.47 -2.56
C ARG A 96 23.04 10.02 -3.64
N HIS A 97 23.88 11.01 -3.33
CA HIS A 97 24.89 11.55 -4.22
C HIS A 97 25.93 10.49 -4.54
N ASP A 98 26.55 9.90 -3.52
CA ASP A 98 27.60 8.88 -3.67
C ASP A 98 27.09 7.68 -4.46
N ARG A 99 25.86 7.22 -4.16
CA ARG A 99 25.22 6.12 -4.91
C ARG A 99 24.99 6.48 -6.38
N ARG A 100 24.70 7.74 -6.70
CA ARG A 100 24.50 8.20 -8.09
C ARG A 100 25.83 8.29 -8.84
N GLU A 101 26.89 8.77 -8.19
CA GLU A 101 28.23 8.82 -8.76
C GLU A 101 28.73 7.41 -9.06
N ARG A 102 28.66 6.50 -8.08
CA ARG A 102 29.03 5.10 -8.28
C ARG A 102 28.28 4.44 -9.44
N GLN A 103 26.96 4.63 -9.53
CA GLN A 103 26.17 4.12 -10.66
C GLN A 103 26.55 4.75 -12.00
N ARG A 104 26.99 6.01 -12.01
CA ARG A 104 27.45 6.70 -13.23
C ARG A 104 28.78 6.12 -13.70
N ASP A 105 29.69 5.88 -12.77
CA ASP A 105 31.01 5.33 -13.07
C ASP A 105 30.92 3.86 -13.51
N GLU A 106 30.16 3.03 -12.79
CA GLU A 106 29.85 1.64 -13.19
C GLU A 106 29.20 1.57 -14.57
N ARG A 107 28.33 2.54 -14.89
CA ARG A 107 27.73 2.63 -16.23
C ARG A 107 28.76 3.04 -17.28
N ALA A 108 29.63 4.00 -16.98
CA ALA A 108 30.66 4.47 -17.91
C ALA A 108 31.67 3.36 -18.24
N THR A 109 32.05 2.54 -17.24
CA THR A 109 32.94 1.39 -17.46
C THR A 109 32.27 0.32 -18.33
N LEU A 110 31.00 -0.02 -18.08
CA LEU A 110 30.26 -0.97 -18.92
C LEU A 110 30.10 -0.47 -20.36
N LEU A 111 29.82 0.82 -20.57
CA LEU A 111 29.77 1.40 -21.91
C LEU A 111 31.14 1.35 -22.61
N ALA A 112 32.23 1.60 -21.88
CA ALA A 112 33.59 1.50 -22.42
C ALA A 112 33.99 0.06 -22.77
N GLN A 113 33.42 -0.93 -22.07
CA GLN A 113 33.58 -2.36 -22.37
C GLN A 113 32.70 -2.85 -23.54
N GLY A 114 31.98 -1.96 -24.21
CA GLY A 114 31.18 -2.27 -25.39
C GLY A 114 29.77 -2.80 -25.08
N ALA A 115 29.26 -2.62 -23.86
CA ALA A 115 27.88 -2.99 -23.53
C ALA A 115 26.88 -2.12 -24.33
N ASP A 116 25.76 -2.73 -24.74
CA ASP A 116 24.69 -2.04 -25.46
C ASP A 116 24.13 -0.85 -24.62
N PRO A 117 24.16 0.40 -25.15
CA PRO A 117 23.61 1.57 -24.47
C PRO A 117 22.16 1.42 -23.98
N ALA A 118 21.33 0.60 -24.64
CA ALA A 118 19.96 0.32 -24.23
C ALA A 118 19.90 -0.53 -22.96
N ALA A 119 20.76 -1.55 -22.86
CA ALA A 119 20.85 -2.45 -21.70
C ALA A 119 21.36 -1.73 -20.44
N VAL A 120 22.26 -0.75 -20.60
CA VAL A 120 22.82 0.02 -19.47
C VAL A 120 22.06 1.33 -19.21
N MET A 121 20.84 1.50 -19.75
CA MET A 121 20.04 2.70 -19.54
C MET A 121 19.76 2.95 -18.04
N PRO A 122 19.80 4.20 -17.53
CA PRO A 122 19.45 4.47 -16.14
C PRO A 122 18.01 4.06 -15.84
N ARG A 123 17.78 3.44 -14.68
CA ARG A 123 16.45 2.97 -14.25
C ARG A 123 15.34 4.02 -14.38
N HIS A 124 15.61 5.29 -14.12
CA HIS A 124 14.60 6.35 -14.24
C HIS A 124 14.12 6.56 -15.69
N LYS A 125 15.01 6.40 -16.68
CA LYS A 125 14.65 6.48 -18.10
C LYS A 125 13.86 5.25 -18.53
N GLN A 126 14.27 4.06 -18.07
CA GLN A 126 13.52 2.82 -18.31
C GLN A 126 12.09 2.92 -17.76
N GLN A 127 11.94 3.41 -16.52
CA GLN A 127 10.62 3.66 -15.92
C GLN A 127 9.82 4.70 -16.71
N GLN A 128 10.46 5.77 -17.20
CA GLN A 128 9.76 6.78 -18.00
C GLN A 128 9.25 6.22 -19.33
N GLN A 129 10.03 5.35 -19.97
CA GLN A 129 9.62 4.65 -21.19
C GLN A 129 8.46 3.68 -20.92
N GLN A 130 8.58 2.84 -19.88
CA GLN A 130 7.49 1.96 -19.45
C GLN A 130 6.22 2.74 -19.10
N GLN A 131 6.35 3.90 -18.45
CA GLN A 131 5.22 4.77 -18.12
C GLN A 131 4.54 5.35 -19.36
N ALA A 132 5.29 5.60 -20.44
CA ALA A 132 4.78 6.12 -21.70
C ALA A 132 4.06 5.03 -22.52
N GLU A 133 4.52 3.78 -22.41
CA GLU A 133 3.94 2.61 -23.08
C GLU A 133 2.79 1.97 -22.29
N ALA A 134 2.55 2.41 -21.06
CA ALA A 134 1.55 1.82 -20.19
C ALA A 134 0.11 2.20 -20.59
N THR A 135 -0.74 1.18 -20.64
CA THR A 135 -2.15 1.24 -21.04
C THR A 135 -3.04 1.50 -19.82
N LEU A 136 -3.96 2.46 -19.88
CA LEU A 136 -5.02 2.63 -18.88
C LEU A 136 -6.10 1.57 -19.13
N VAL A 137 -6.60 0.88 -18.10
CA VAL A 137 -7.65 -0.14 -18.21
C VAL A 137 -8.99 0.33 -17.60
N PRO A 138 -10.15 -0.20 -18.04
CA PRO A 138 -11.49 0.15 -17.55
C PRO A 138 -11.77 -0.44 -16.17
N VAL A 139 -10.90 -0.20 -15.19
CA VAL A 139 -11.03 -0.67 -13.81
C VAL A 139 -10.66 0.45 -12.86
N ALA A 140 -11.51 0.67 -11.86
CA ALA A 140 -11.21 1.53 -10.72
C ALA A 140 -10.83 0.70 -9.49
N LEU A 141 -9.76 1.12 -8.82
CA LEU A 141 -9.35 0.62 -7.51
C LEU A 141 -9.60 1.73 -6.49
N ILE A 142 -10.47 1.49 -5.52
CA ILE A 142 -10.80 2.42 -4.46
C ILE A 142 -10.16 1.94 -3.16
N VAL A 143 -9.36 2.79 -2.55
CA VAL A 143 -8.82 2.60 -1.21
C VAL A 143 -9.72 3.36 -0.25
N ASP A 144 -10.50 2.62 0.53
CA ASP A 144 -11.25 3.20 1.63
C ASP A 144 -10.28 3.70 2.72
N CYS A 145 -10.43 4.94 3.17
CA CYS A 145 -9.65 5.54 4.27
C CYS A 145 -10.54 6.00 5.43
N ASP A 146 -11.86 5.74 5.41
CA ASP A 146 -12.81 6.22 6.41
C ASP A 146 -12.63 5.56 7.79
N PHE A 147 -11.85 4.48 7.86
CA PHE A 147 -11.51 3.79 9.11
C PHE A 147 -10.28 4.38 9.83
N GLU A 148 -9.75 5.53 9.39
CA GLU A 148 -8.63 6.20 10.04
C GLU A 148 -8.88 6.48 11.54
N ALA A 149 -10.11 6.80 11.93
CA ALA A 149 -10.45 7.09 13.32
C ALA A 149 -10.21 5.91 14.28
N TYR A 150 -10.18 4.68 13.74
CA TYR A 150 -9.91 3.46 14.51
C TYR A 150 -8.43 3.07 14.53
N MET A 151 -7.58 3.80 13.83
CA MET A 151 -6.15 3.53 13.76
C MET A 151 -5.36 4.27 14.84
N ASN A 152 -4.33 3.61 15.35
CA ASN A 152 -3.29 4.30 16.11
C ASN A 152 -2.38 5.13 15.19
N ASP A 153 -1.58 6.02 15.78
CA ASP A 153 -0.74 6.92 14.98
C ASP A 153 0.27 6.18 14.09
N LYS A 154 0.76 5.00 14.49
CA LYS A 154 1.69 4.20 13.67
C LYS A 154 1.00 3.56 12.46
N GLU A 155 -0.23 3.11 12.65
CA GLU A 155 -1.10 2.60 11.59
C GLU A 155 -1.45 3.71 10.60
N GLN A 156 -1.76 4.92 11.05
CA GLN A 156 -1.99 6.07 10.17
C GLN A 156 -0.76 6.41 9.32
N VAL A 157 0.44 6.37 9.93
CA VAL A 157 1.71 6.49 9.17
C VAL A 157 1.83 5.39 8.12
N SER A 158 1.44 4.18 8.47
CA SER A 158 1.48 3.02 7.58
C SER A 158 0.47 3.15 6.45
N LEU A 159 -0.76 3.59 6.73
CA LEU A 159 -1.81 3.85 5.75
C LEU A 159 -1.36 4.87 4.70
N ALA A 160 -0.80 6.01 5.12
CA ALA A 160 -0.30 7.01 4.18
C ALA A 160 0.88 6.49 3.32
N SER A 161 1.72 5.63 3.91
CA SER A 161 2.82 4.98 3.19
C SER A 161 2.30 3.95 2.18
N GLN A 162 1.27 3.20 2.54
CA GLN A 162 0.58 2.26 1.66
C GLN A 162 -0.11 3.00 0.51
N ALA A 163 -0.83 4.09 0.76
CA ALA A 163 -1.43 4.93 -0.29
C ALA A 163 -0.38 5.46 -1.28
N THR A 164 0.76 5.93 -0.77
CA THR A 164 1.91 6.35 -1.61
C THR A 164 2.48 5.20 -2.43
N ARG A 165 2.54 4.00 -1.84
CA ARG A 165 3.02 2.81 -2.52
C ARG A 165 2.05 2.36 -3.60
N SER A 166 0.74 2.29 -3.31
CA SER A 166 -0.30 1.95 -4.28
C SER A 166 -0.27 2.88 -5.49
N TYR A 167 -0.10 4.19 -5.28
CA TYR A 167 0.10 5.12 -6.39
C TYR A 167 1.38 4.83 -7.18
N SER A 168 2.49 4.59 -6.49
CA SER A 168 3.78 4.31 -7.15
C SER A 168 3.74 3.03 -7.98
N ASP A 169 3.09 1.98 -7.46
CA ASP A 169 2.93 0.70 -8.16
C ASP A 169 1.97 0.87 -9.35
N ASN A 170 0.82 1.54 -9.18
CA ASN A 170 -0.10 1.83 -10.28
C ASN A 170 0.57 2.69 -11.38
N ARG A 171 1.34 3.72 -11.00
CA ARG A 171 2.05 4.58 -11.95
C ARG A 171 3.06 3.81 -12.79
N ASN A 172 3.75 2.82 -12.21
CA ASN A 172 4.77 2.02 -12.88
C ASN A 172 4.21 0.74 -13.52
N ALA A 173 2.91 0.47 -13.39
CA ALA A 173 2.28 -0.71 -13.96
C ALA A 173 2.18 -0.59 -15.49
N ARG A 174 2.32 -1.73 -16.18
CA ARG A 174 2.03 -1.84 -17.62
C ARG A 174 0.56 -1.54 -17.92
N TYR A 175 -0.32 -1.99 -17.03
CA TYR A 175 -1.75 -1.73 -17.07
C TYR A 175 -2.13 -0.88 -15.86
N LYS A 176 -2.48 0.38 -16.09
CA LYS A 176 -2.84 1.35 -15.06
C LYS A 176 -4.34 1.29 -14.81
N SER A 177 -4.73 1.30 -13.55
CA SER A 177 -6.13 1.46 -13.13
C SER A 177 -6.44 2.90 -12.77
N HIS A 178 -7.73 3.24 -12.70
CA HIS A 178 -8.18 4.46 -12.04
C HIS A 178 -8.05 4.29 -10.53
N LEU A 179 -7.09 4.97 -9.90
CA LEU A 179 -6.87 4.85 -8.46
C LEU A 179 -7.66 5.93 -7.71
N TRP A 180 -8.32 5.56 -6.64
CA TRP A 180 -9.14 6.46 -5.84
C TRP A 180 -8.92 6.26 -4.36
N MET A 181 -8.97 7.35 -3.60
CA MET A 181 -8.93 7.34 -2.13
C MET A 181 -10.27 7.88 -1.62
N ALA A 182 -11.07 7.04 -0.96
CA ALA A 182 -12.31 7.44 -0.30
C ALA A 182 -12.03 7.84 1.15
N GLY A 183 -12.92 8.62 1.78
CA GLY A 183 -12.74 9.07 3.16
C GLY A 183 -11.51 9.95 3.34
N TRP A 184 -11.13 10.74 2.33
CA TRP A 184 -9.93 11.57 2.33
C TRP A 184 -10.07 12.81 3.23
N THR A 185 -10.06 12.59 4.53
CA THR A 185 -10.22 13.66 5.53
C THR A 185 -9.21 13.51 6.67
N GLY A 186 -9.38 14.27 7.75
CA GLY A 186 -8.66 14.03 9.00
C GLY A 186 -7.13 14.00 8.91
N LYS A 187 -6.54 13.05 9.63
CA LYS A 187 -5.10 12.97 9.87
C LYS A 187 -4.34 12.46 8.64
N ILE A 188 -4.96 11.65 7.78
CA ILE A 188 -4.34 11.16 6.55
C ILE A 188 -4.14 12.33 5.60
N ARG A 189 -5.18 13.15 5.41
CA ARG A 189 -5.09 14.37 4.58
C ARG A 189 -4.03 15.33 5.13
N ASP A 190 -4.05 15.60 6.43
CA ASP A 190 -3.08 16.49 7.07
C ASP A 190 -1.64 15.99 6.94
N ARG A 191 -1.43 14.68 7.04
CA ARG A 191 -0.11 14.07 6.84
C ARG A 191 0.39 14.28 5.42
N PHE A 192 -0.48 14.16 4.43
CA PHE A 192 -0.15 14.36 3.02
C PHE A 192 0.20 15.82 2.69
N HIS A 193 -0.48 16.78 3.32
CA HIS A 193 -0.15 18.20 3.20
C HIS A 193 1.16 18.54 3.94
N ASN A 194 1.26 18.17 5.22
CA ASN A 194 2.32 18.66 6.10
C ASN A 194 3.61 17.84 6.02
N VAL A 195 3.51 16.53 6.22
CA VAL A 195 4.70 15.65 6.34
C VAL A 195 5.23 15.26 4.98
N LEU A 196 4.32 14.97 4.05
CA LEU A 196 4.69 14.57 2.68
C LEU A 196 4.84 15.76 1.74
N GLY A 197 4.53 16.98 2.18
CA GLY A 197 4.82 18.21 1.42
C GLY A 197 4.09 18.26 0.08
N ASP A 198 2.78 17.98 0.11
CA ASP A 198 1.88 18.17 -1.04
C ASP A 198 2.24 17.41 -2.32
N GLN A 199 3.05 16.35 -2.22
CA GLN A 199 3.48 15.60 -3.41
C GLN A 199 2.30 14.94 -4.14
N HIS A 200 1.24 14.58 -3.42
CA HIS A 200 0.02 13.98 -3.98
C HIS A 200 -0.72 14.89 -4.97
N ARG A 201 -0.58 16.22 -4.86
CA ARG A 201 -1.18 17.19 -5.80
C ARG A 201 -0.60 17.09 -7.21
N HIS A 202 0.59 16.50 -7.34
CA HIS A 202 1.27 16.28 -8.62
C HIS A 202 1.03 14.87 -9.18
N TRP A 203 0.24 14.06 -8.49
CA TRP A 203 -0.07 12.71 -8.95
C TRP A 203 -1.07 12.74 -10.09
N LYS A 204 -0.94 11.80 -11.03
CA LYS A 204 -1.79 11.72 -12.23
C LYS A 204 -2.58 10.43 -12.22
N GLY A 205 -3.83 10.47 -12.66
CA GLY A 205 -4.69 9.29 -12.71
C GLY A 205 -5.08 8.75 -11.32
N VAL A 206 -5.08 9.63 -10.32
CA VAL A 206 -5.56 9.36 -8.97
C VAL A 206 -6.60 10.40 -8.59
N GLY A 207 -7.63 9.98 -7.86
CA GLY A 207 -8.63 10.87 -7.27
C GLY A 207 -8.68 10.75 -5.75
N PHE A 208 -9.06 11.85 -5.10
CA PHE A 208 -9.24 11.94 -3.65
C PHE A 208 -10.63 12.48 -3.39
N VAL A 209 -11.42 11.73 -2.62
CA VAL A 209 -12.82 12.08 -2.31
C VAL A 209 -12.97 12.12 -0.80
N GLU A 210 -13.48 13.24 -0.28
CA GLU A 210 -13.71 13.41 1.16
C GLU A 210 -14.90 12.59 1.67
N GLY A 211 -15.86 12.27 0.78
CA GLY A 211 -17.01 11.43 1.08
C GLY A 211 -16.67 9.94 1.27
N ASP A 212 -17.71 9.17 1.58
CA ASP A 212 -17.61 7.73 1.83
C ASP A 212 -17.25 6.91 0.58
N PHE A 213 -17.19 5.59 0.74
CA PHE A 213 -16.88 4.65 -0.33
C PHE A 213 -17.81 4.80 -1.55
N LEU A 214 -19.11 5.02 -1.32
CA LEU A 214 -20.11 5.11 -2.41
C LEU A 214 -19.94 6.41 -3.19
N ALA A 215 -19.79 7.54 -2.51
CA ALA A 215 -19.50 8.82 -3.15
C ALA A 215 -18.21 8.74 -3.99
N CYS A 216 -17.20 8.02 -3.49
CA CYS A 216 -15.96 7.79 -4.22
C CYS A 216 -16.17 6.87 -5.45
N ALA A 217 -17.01 5.84 -5.32
CA ALA A 217 -17.36 4.95 -6.41
C ALA A 217 -18.09 5.66 -7.56
N ASP A 218 -19.02 6.55 -7.24
CA ASP A 218 -19.74 7.32 -8.26
C ASP A 218 -18.81 8.26 -9.04
N GLU A 219 -17.89 8.91 -8.34
CA GLU A 219 -16.87 9.74 -8.97
C GLU A 219 -15.87 8.91 -9.79
N ALA A 220 -15.51 7.71 -9.32
CA ALA A 220 -14.67 6.79 -10.07
C ALA A 220 -15.35 6.32 -11.37
N ARG A 221 -16.64 6.01 -11.33
CA ARG A 221 -17.45 5.67 -12.52
C ARG A 221 -17.56 6.84 -13.49
N ARG A 222 -17.79 8.06 -13.00
CA ARG A 222 -17.79 9.26 -13.83
C ARG A 222 -16.47 9.38 -14.57
N ARG A 223 -15.34 9.21 -13.85
CA ARG A 223 -14.02 9.31 -14.45
C ARG A 223 -13.71 8.20 -15.45
N MET A 224 -14.16 6.98 -15.18
CA MET A 224 -14.07 5.88 -16.14
C MET A 224 -14.93 6.16 -17.38
N THR A 225 -16.06 6.85 -17.26
CA THR A 225 -16.85 7.23 -18.45
C THR A 225 -16.12 8.28 -19.29
N GLU A 226 -15.48 9.26 -18.65
CA GLU A 226 -14.68 10.30 -19.33
C GLU A 226 -13.38 9.74 -19.95
N GLN A 227 -12.78 8.76 -19.29
CA GLN A 227 -11.51 8.15 -19.66
C GLN A 227 -11.63 6.62 -19.52
N PRO A 228 -12.31 5.94 -20.46
CA PRO A 228 -12.64 4.52 -20.32
C PRO A 228 -11.43 3.58 -20.30
N GLY A 229 -10.27 4.02 -20.77
CA GLY A 229 -9.13 3.13 -20.95
C GLY A 229 -9.41 2.06 -22.02
N GLU A 230 -8.51 1.10 -22.12
CA GLU A 230 -8.50 0.02 -23.09
C GLU A 230 -8.90 -1.30 -22.42
N MET A 231 -9.90 -1.96 -22.99
CA MET A 231 -10.33 -3.29 -22.55
C MET A 231 -9.32 -4.34 -23.01
N ILE A 232 -8.48 -4.81 -22.09
CA ILE A 232 -7.50 -5.88 -22.37
C ILE A 232 -8.15 -7.27 -22.26
N ALA A 233 -7.63 -8.25 -22.99
CA ALA A 233 -8.16 -9.62 -23.02
C ALA A 233 -8.39 -10.22 -21.62
N SER A 234 -7.45 -10.01 -20.70
CA SER A 234 -7.55 -10.54 -19.33
C SER A 234 -8.67 -9.94 -18.47
N LEU A 235 -9.25 -8.82 -18.89
CA LEU A 235 -10.36 -8.16 -18.20
C LEU A 235 -11.70 -8.37 -18.90
N GLN A 236 -11.71 -8.99 -20.09
CA GLN A 236 -12.94 -9.29 -20.78
C GLN A 236 -13.79 -10.26 -19.95
N PRO A 237 -15.11 -10.03 -19.83
CA PRO A 237 -16.00 -10.96 -19.17
C PRO A 237 -15.90 -12.33 -19.83
N ALA A 238 -15.86 -13.41 -19.03
CA ALA A 238 -15.70 -14.78 -19.54
C ALA A 238 -16.68 -15.15 -20.68
N ARG A 239 -17.91 -14.58 -20.69
CA ARG A 239 -18.88 -14.80 -21.77
C ARG A 239 -18.49 -14.25 -23.14
N GLN A 240 -17.62 -13.24 -23.20
CA GLN A 240 -17.14 -12.65 -24.46
C GLN A 240 -15.79 -13.24 -24.92
N ALA A 241 -15.01 -13.82 -24.00
CA ALA A 241 -13.78 -14.53 -24.34
C ALA A 241 -14.08 -15.77 -25.20
N ASP A 242 -15.16 -16.49 -24.88
CA ASP A 242 -15.61 -17.66 -25.65
C ASP A 242 -16.02 -17.33 -27.11
N GLU A 243 -16.53 -16.11 -27.36
CA GLU A 243 -16.91 -15.66 -28.71
C GLU A 243 -15.71 -15.13 -29.52
N ALA A 244 -14.69 -14.57 -28.86
CA ALA A 244 -13.46 -14.07 -29.48
C ALA A 244 -12.46 -15.18 -29.83
N GLU A 245 -12.41 -16.24 -29.03
CA GLU A 245 -11.57 -17.43 -29.31
C GLU A 245 -12.20 -18.36 -30.36
N GLY A 246 -13.51 -18.27 -30.58
CA GLY A 246 -14.26 -19.10 -31.54
C GLY A 246 -13.94 -18.88 -33.04
N GLN A 247 -13.05 -17.95 -33.40
CA GLN A 247 -12.69 -17.69 -34.81
C GLN A 247 -11.31 -18.23 -35.22
N GLN A 248 -10.51 -18.76 -34.30
CA GLN A 248 -9.25 -19.41 -34.64
C GLN A 248 -9.03 -20.62 -33.72
N GLN A 249 -9.58 -21.79 -34.10
CA GLN A 249 -8.97 -23.12 -33.97
C GLN A 249 -10.03 -24.22 -34.14
N ASN A 250 -10.27 -24.62 -35.39
CA ASN A 250 -10.61 -26.00 -35.69
C ASN A 250 -9.29 -26.79 -35.72
N ALA A 251 -8.93 -27.45 -34.62
CA ALA A 251 -8.25 -28.76 -34.60
C ALA A 251 -7.74 -29.09 -33.19
N HIS A 252 -8.01 -30.34 -32.79
CA HIS A 252 -7.51 -31.07 -31.64
C HIS A 252 -8.04 -30.72 -30.25
N LYS A 253 -9.10 -31.45 -29.94
CA LYS A 253 -9.55 -31.84 -28.60
C LYS A 253 -8.43 -32.66 -27.93
N ASP A 254 -7.96 -32.21 -26.77
CA ASP A 254 -7.41 -33.03 -25.70
C ASP A 254 -7.62 -32.29 -24.36
N GLU A 255 -8.04 -33.06 -23.36
CA GLU A 255 -8.52 -32.60 -22.07
C GLU A 255 -7.37 -32.16 -21.14
N ALA A 256 -7.43 -30.93 -20.61
CA ALA A 256 -7.03 -30.58 -19.24
C ALA A 256 -7.22 -29.08 -18.97
N GLY A 257 -8.05 -28.76 -17.97
CA GLY A 257 -7.90 -27.53 -17.19
C GLY A 257 -8.47 -26.24 -17.78
N SER A 258 -9.80 -26.14 -17.85
CA SER A 258 -10.52 -24.86 -17.96
C SER A 258 -10.24 -23.99 -16.74
N GLY A 259 -9.16 -23.22 -16.79
CA GLY A 259 -8.71 -22.28 -15.76
C GLY A 259 -9.46 -20.94 -15.79
N GLY A 260 -10.78 -20.95 -15.95
CA GLY A 260 -11.61 -19.78 -15.77
C GLY A 260 -11.86 -19.55 -14.28
N SER A 261 -11.01 -18.77 -13.60
CA SER A 261 -11.22 -18.43 -12.18
C SER A 261 -12.35 -17.38 -12.02
N SER A 262 -13.59 -17.81 -12.28
CA SER A 262 -14.76 -17.12 -11.77
C SER A 262 -14.72 -17.27 -10.25
N TRP A 263 -14.48 -16.18 -9.51
CA TRP A 263 -14.61 -16.16 -8.06
C TRP A 263 -16.06 -16.54 -7.69
N ILE A 264 -16.25 -17.78 -7.23
CA ILE A 264 -17.53 -18.27 -6.71
C ILE A 264 -17.64 -17.73 -5.29
N ARG A 265 -18.73 -17.00 -5.00
CA ARG A 265 -19.06 -16.60 -3.63
C ARG A 265 -19.34 -17.86 -2.82
N ASP A 266 -18.80 -17.97 -1.61
CA ASP A 266 -19.09 -19.09 -0.72
C ASP A 266 -20.61 -19.23 -0.54
N ALA A 267 -21.10 -20.47 -0.55
CA ALA A 267 -22.52 -20.74 -0.37
C ALA A 267 -22.99 -20.18 0.99
N PRO A 268 -24.22 -19.61 1.06
CA PRO A 268 -24.78 -19.12 2.31
C PRO A 268 -24.71 -20.21 3.40
N GLY A 269 -24.08 -19.93 4.53
CA GLY A 269 -23.89 -20.87 5.64
C GLY A 269 -22.53 -21.58 5.71
N ASN A 270 -21.67 -21.45 4.70
CA ASN A 270 -20.27 -21.92 4.75
C ASN A 270 -19.28 -20.78 5.04
N GLU A 271 -19.77 -19.63 5.52
CA GLU A 271 -18.94 -18.49 5.86
C GLU A 271 -18.18 -18.79 7.17
N PRO A 272 -16.84 -18.59 7.24
CA PRO A 272 -16.08 -18.93 8.44
C PRO A 272 -16.45 -18.11 9.68
N PHE A 273 -17.15 -16.99 9.49
CA PHE A 273 -17.63 -16.10 10.55
C PHE A 273 -19.00 -15.53 10.13
N PRO A 274 -20.10 -16.25 10.42
CA PRO A 274 -21.43 -15.80 10.03
C PRO A 274 -21.79 -14.52 10.79
N LEU A 275 -22.30 -13.52 10.07
CA LEU A 275 -22.89 -12.34 10.70
C LEU A 275 -24.21 -12.73 11.38
N ALA A 276 -24.47 -12.15 12.55
CA ALA A 276 -25.69 -12.43 13.31
C ALA A 276 -26.95 -11.90 12.59
N ASP A 277 -26.79 -10.78 11.88
CA ASP A 277 -27.84 -10.17 11.08
C ASP A 277 -27.74 -10.65 9.62
N PRO A 278 -28.89 -10.85 8.93
CA PRO A 278 -28.89 -11.18 7.51
C PRO A 278 -28.16 -10.09 6.72
N GLU A 279 -27.40 -10.51 5.70
CA GLU A 279 -26.73 -9.56 4.82
C GLU A 279 -27.77 -8.63 4.17
N PRO A 280 -27.58 -7.30 4.23
CA PRO A 280 -28.51 -6.37 3.62
C PRO A 280 -28.58 -6.60 2.11
N GLU A 281 -29.76 -6.38 1.53
CA GLU A 281 -29.95 -6.50 0.08
C GLU A 281 -29.01 -5.57 -0.68
N LEU A 282 -28.35 -6.09 -1.72
CA LEU A 282 -27.47 -5.30 -2.56
C LEU A 282 -28.29 -4.29 -3.36
N ASP A 283 -27.94 -3.00 -3.24
CA ASP A 283 -28.54 -1.95 -4.03
C ASP A 283 -28.30 -2.23 -5.54
N PRO A 284 -29.35 -2.33 -6.36
CA PRO A 284 -29.23 -2.60 -7.79
C PRO A 284 -28.37 -1.55 -8.53
N ALA A 285 -28.28 -0.31 -8.02
CA ALA A 285 -27.45 0.74 -8.62
C ALA A 285 -25.94 0.48 -8.47
N TYR A 286 -25.54 -0.45 -7.60
CA TYR A 286 -24.14 -0.68 -7.20
C TYR A 286 -23.62 -2.09 -7.48
N ARG A 287 -24.23 -2.82 -8.43
CA ARG A 287 -23.89 -4.23 -8.74
C ARG A 287 -22.45 -4.49 -9.19
N ASP A 288 -21.80 -3.52 -9.81
CA ASP A 288 -20.39 -3.55 -10.23
C ASP A 288 -19.41 -3.33 -9.07
N LEU A 289 -19.88 -2.84 -7.91
CA LEU A 289 -19.05 -2.65 -6.74
C LEU A 289 -18.83 -3.98 -6.02
N ARG A 290 -17.57 -4.41 -5.98
CA ARG A 290 -17.12 -5.51 -5.13
C ARG A 290 -16.43 -4.94 -3.91
N HIS A 291 -17.17 -4.75 -2.83
CA HIS A 291 -16.63 -4.28 -1.55
C HIS A 291 -16.20 -5.48 -0.68
N ARG A 292 -14.92 -5.57 -0.33
CA ARG A 292 -14.40 -6.61 0.59
C ARG A 292 -14.11 -5.96 1.93
N ARG A 293 -15.05 -6.06 2.88
CA ARG A 293 -14.84 -5.55 4.25
C ARG A 293 -13.82 -6.46 4.93
N ALA A 294 -12.64 -5.93 5.27
CA ALA A 294 -11.65 -6.67 6.05
C ALA A 294 -12.16 -6.84 7.48
N ARG A 295 -12.05 -8.07 8.01
CA ARG A 295 -12.50 -8.48 9.36
C ARG A 295 -11.84 -7.63 10.45
N ARG A 296 -12.60 -7.28 11.48
CA ARG A 296 -12.07 -6.91 12.81
C ARG A 296 -11.82 -8.16 13.62
#